data_AF-A0A534X889-F1
#
_entry.id   AF-A0A534X889-F1
#
_cell.length_a   1.000
_cell.length_b   1.000
_cell.length_c   1.000
_cell.angle_alpha   90.00
_cell.angle_beta   90.00
_cell.angle_gamma   90.00
#
_symmetry.space_group_name_H-M   'P 1'
#
loop_
_entity.id
_entity.type
_entity.pdbx_description
1 polymer ?
#
loop_
_entity_poly.entity_id
_entity_poly.type
_entity_poly.pdbx_seq_one_letter_code
_entity_poly.pdbx_strand_id
1 'polypeptide(L)'
;MSHRRSRAARGSAPRCAARSQVDYSRAACPAARRRSRRRGNLLRTRTPYVEFFGLGEAPFPTTADPGRVFPAPSYAAVRAALMRGITERRGLLCLLGEPGTGKTLLLRELLEAPPPGVRPVMLLKPRIDFEELIEFLLRQLDRPAETGLAALRTALAAEADAGRSVVLLVDEAEALPSGTLAALPELVLPLTSSARSAVQVLLAGQPPLSTALAAAGLLDRIGVLAHLRPLARNEVAAYIHYQLARAGARRELFTPGAVTTVALLTRGVPRLVSAIADASLLMAFRARARAVTEQHVRAAWKRSSLLRATPAPRALREESMALPPPTSRTRALHEPPRALPTRTAGPREHRPARALALSAGALAAALLLGIILARPPSWQRGGPSAATPALPQPEPAREPLPSAAEALDVVDAFRRAYEARDTEALERLLAVDAAARLAAVAPDVRALDRLAEVAYVQPAAEVEPRGPAVEVRAPFVIRYRDLEGHTGELRGTAVWQVARRDGAARIVGLARELAPGSALPDDRS
;
A
#
# COMPACT_ATOMS: atom_id res chain seq x y z
N MET A 1 -39.35 -83.33 13.77
CA MET A 1 -40.25 -83.50 12.62
C MET A 1 -40.88 -82.14 12.36
N SER A 2 -40.41 -81.42 11.33
CA SER A 2 -41.22 -81.01 10.16
C SER A 2 -42.65 -80.58 10.54
N HIS A 3 -43.18 -79.42 10.20
CA HIS A 3 -43.19 -78.81 8.87
C HIS A 3 -43.52 -77.31 8.92
N ARG A 4 -42.95 -76.63 7.93
CA ARG A 4 -43.29 -75.37 7.26
C ARG A 4 -44.79 -74.95 7.18
N ARG A 5 -44.92 -73.60 7.04
CA ARG A 5 -45.96 -72.75 6.38
C ARG A 5 -47.24 -72.49 7.20
N SER A 6 -47.85 -71.30 7.23
CA SER A 6 -47.65 -70.01 6.54
C SER A 6 -48.40 -68.89 7.29
N ARG A 7 -48.06 -67.63 6.98
CA ARG A 7 -48.93 -66.46 6.65
C ARG A 7 -48.57 -65.16 7.38
N ALA A 8 -48.43 -64.13 6.54
CA ALA A 8 -48.74 -62.71 6.70
C ALA A 8 -48.93 -62.13 8.11
N ALA A 9 -48.14 -61.11 8.45
CA ALA A 9 -48.58 -59.70 8.49
C ALA A 9 -47.70 -58.88 9.45
N ARG A 10 -47.05 -57.88 8.85
CA ARG A 10 -46.73 -56.51 9.32
C ARG A 10 -46.25 -56.30 10.76
N GLY A 11 -45.03 -55.73 10.84
CA GLY A 11 -44.70 -54.71 11.84
C GLY A 11 -43.27 -54.78 12.35
N SER A 12 -42.35 -54.00 11.79
CA SER A 12 -41.36 -53.21 12.55
C SER A 12 -40.34 -52.53 11.63
N ALA A 13 -40.26 -51.21 11.81
CA ALA A 13 -39.16 -50.25 11.62
C ALA A 13 -38.26 -50.31 10.36
N PRO A 14 -37.91 -49.12 9.83
CA PRO A 14 -36.57 -48.64 10.17
C PRO A 14 -36.49 -47.15 10.52
N ARG A 15 -35.35 -46.80 11.12
CA ARG A 15 -34.88 -45.46 11.50
C ARG A 15 -34.47 -44.60 10.30
N CYS A 16 -34.53 -43.28 10.55
CA CYS A 16 -33.81 -42.18 9.90
C CYS A 16 -34.23 -41.76 8.49
N ALA A 17 -34.94 -40.63 8.37
CA ALA A 17 -34.48 -39.40 7.70
C ALA A 17 -35.61 -38.36 7.54
N ALA A 18 -35.22 -37.09 7.54
CA ALA A 18 -35.81 -35.94 6.83
C ALA A 18 -37.00 -35.13 7.44
N ARG A 19 -36.64 -33.88 7.77
CA ARG A 19 -37.21 -32.58 7.33
C ARG A 19 -38.72 -32.29 7.49
N SER A 20 -39.03 -31.20 8.17
CA SER A 20 -39.64 -29.93 7.65
C SER A 20 -40.08 -29.06 8.84
N GLN A 21 -39.59 -27.82 8.98
CA GLN A 21 -40.25 -26.55 8.57
C GLN A 21 -41.68 -26.40 9.11
N VAL A 22 -42.19 -25.29 9.61
CA VAL A 22 -41.82 -23.89 9.91
C VAL A 22 -43.07 -23.39 10.67
N ASP A 23 -42.94 -22.51 11.67
CA ASP A 23 -43.85 -21.36 11.86
C ASP A 23 -43.54 -20.64 13.18
N TYR A 24 -43.03 -19.42 13.07
CA TYR A 24 -43.06 -18.45 14.16
C TYR A 24 -43.79 -17.21 13.64
N SER A 25 -45.10 -17.20 13.83
CA SER A 25 -45.94 -16.02 13.69
C SER A 25 -46.10 -15.33 15.05
N ARG A 26 -46.23 -14.01 14.95
CA ARG A 26 -46.24 -13.00 16.01
C ARG A 26 -47.30 -13.26 17.10
N ALA A 27 -46.92 -13.02 18.35
CA ALA A 27 -47.81 -12.41 19.35
C ALA A 27 -47.00 -11.59 20.35
N ALA A 28 -47.30 -10.30 20.41
CA ALA A 28 -46.76 -9.34 21.35
C ALA A 28 -47.45 -9.43 22.72
N CYS A 29 -46.72 -9.17 23.82
CA CYS A 29 -47.27 -8.65 25.08
C CYS A 29 -46.12 -8.20 26.01
N PRO A 30 -46.36 -7.37 27.05
CA PRO A 30 -45.83 -6.00 27.08
C PRO A 30 -44.85 -5.74 28.24
N ALA A 31 -44.26 -4.54 28.19
CA ALA A 31 -43.34 -3.93 29.12
C ALA A 31 -43.37 -4.42 30.59
N ALA A 32 -42.25 -4.99 31.03
CA ALA A 32 -41.89 -5.08 32.45
C ALA A 32 -40.46 -4.55 32.64
N ARG A 33 -40.36 -3.45 33.38
CA ARG A 33 -39.14 -2.72 33.75
C ARG A 33 -38.05 -3.65 34.25
N ARG A 34 -37.00 -3.89 33.45
CA ARG A 34 -35.79 -4.60 33.89
C ARG A 34 -34.92 -3.69 34.75
N ARG A 35 -35.04 -3.79 36.08
CA ARG A 35 -33.91 -3.55 36.99
C ARG A 35 -32.87 -4.64 36.71
N SER A 36 -31.85 -4.33 35.93
CA SER A 36 -30.72 -5.23 35.73
C SER A 36 -29.91 -5.32 37.03
N ARG A 37 -30.23 -6.33 37.84
CA ARG A 37 -29.28 -6.86 38.83
C ARG A 37 -28.03 -7.26 38.06
N ARG A 38 -26.96 -6.48 38.25
CA ARG A 38 -25.59 -6.82 37.83
C ARG A 38 -25.24 -8.20 38.39
N ARG A 39 -25.39 -9.25 37.58
CA ARG A 39 -24.70 -10.52 37.80
C ARG A 39 -23.23 -10.26 37.48
N GLY A 40 -22.42 -10.17 38.51
CA GLY A 40 -20.97 -10.03 38.39
C GLY A 40 -20.38 -11.26 37.73
N ASN A 41 -19.60 -11.06 36.66
CA ASN A 41 -18.76 -12.10 36.09
C ASN A 41 -17.63 -12.43 37.08
N LEU A 42 -17.62 -13.68 37.57
CA LEU A 42 -16.69 -14.25 38.55
C LEU A 42 -15.33 -14.68 37.98
N LEU A 43 -14.86 -14.07 36.88
CA LEU A 43 -13.56 -14.38 36.26
C LEU A 43 -12.74 -13.13 35.93
N ARG A 44 -12.82 -12.08 36.77
CA ARG A 44 -11.81 -11.03 36.80
C ARG A 44 -10.80 -11.34 37.88
N THR A 45 -9.87 -12.26 37.60
CA THR A 45 -8.61 -12.29 38.36
C THR A 45 -7.89 -10.98 38.03
N ARG A 46 -8.16 -9.93 38.81
CA ARG A 46 -7.50 -8.65 38.63
C ARG A 46 -6.02 -8.87 38.87
N THR A 47 -5.19 -8.49 37.90
CA THR A 47 -3.75 -8.55 38.06
C THR A 47 -3.38 -7.72 39.29
N PRO A 48 -2.65 -8.27 40.28
CA PRO A 48 -2.52 -7.64 41.61
C PRO A 48 -1.83 -6.27 41.58
N TYR A 49 -1.07 -5.96 40.52
CA TYR A 49 -0.49 -4.63 40.34
C TYR A 49 -1.54 -3.55 40.00
N VAL A 50 -2.68 -3.91 39.40
CA VAL A 50 -3.70 -2.94 38.93
C VAL A 50 -4.24 -2.16 40.12
N GLU A 51 -4.60 -2.86 41.20
CA GLU A 51 -5.11 -2.24 42.42
C GLU A 51 -4.01 -1.45 43.15
N PHE A 52 -2.78 -1.97 43.18
CA PHE A 52 -1.64 -1.29 43.80
C PHE A 52 -1.31 0.06 43.16
N PHE A 53 -1.40 0.16 41.83
CA PHE A 53 -1.17 1.42 41.12
C PHE A 53 -2.42 2.31 41.01
N GLY A 54 -3.57 1.87 41.55
CA GLY A 54 -4.82 2.61 41.51
C GLY A 54 -5.45 2.67 40.11
N LEU A 55 -5.19 1.67 39.27
CA LEU A 55 -5.75 1.55 37.92
C LEU A 55 -7.13 0.88 37.97
N GLY A 56 -8.03 1.27 37.07
CA GLY A 56 -9.37 0.69 36.95
C GLY A 56 -9.36 -0.68 36.24
N GLU A 57 -8.37 -0.89 35.38
CA GLU A 57 -8.18 -2.11 34.58
C GLU A 57 -6.71 -2.27 34.18
N ALA A 58 -6.36 -3.39 33.54
CA ALA A 58 -5.02 -3.61 33.02
C ALA A 58 -4.75 -2.69 31.80
N PRO A 59 -3.66 -1.89 31.80
CA PRO A 59 -3.37 -0.91 30.75
C PRO A 59 -2.92 -1.53 29.42
N PHE A 60 -2.37 -2.74 29.45
CA PHE A 60 -1.82 -3.40 28.26
C PHE A 60 -2.51 -4.76 28.05
N PRO A 61 -3.73 -4.78 27.49
CA PRO A 61 -4.44 -6.03 27.26
C PRO A 61 -3.74 -6.90 26.20
N THR A 62 -3.78 -8.22 26.40
CA THR A 62 -3.21 -9.20 25.45
C THR A 62 -3.92 -9.17 24.10
N THR A 63 -5.22 -8.88 24.09
CA THR A 63 -6.02 -8.73 22.88
C THR A 63 -6.10 -7.27 22.48
N ALA A 64 -5.67 -6.96 21.26
CA ALA A 64 -5.82 -5.64 20.69
C ALA A 64 -7.31 -5.34 20.44
N ASP A 65 -7.76 -4.18 20.91
CA ASP A 65 -9.14 -3.69 20.83
C ASP A 65 -9.18 -2.50 19.86
N PRO A 66 -9.95 -2.58 18.75
CA PRO A 66 -10.08 -1.49 17.77
C PRO A 66 -10.65 -0.20 18.36
N GLY A 67 -11.46 -0.27 19.43
CA GLY A 67 -11.91 0.92 20.16
C GLY A 67 -10.80 1.56 21.01
N ARG A 68 -9.58 1.01 20.96
CA ARG A 68 -8.47 1.37 21.84
C ARG A 68 -7.17 1.73 21.14
N VAL A 69 -7.21 2.06 19.87
CA VAL A 69 -6.00 2.36 19.10
C VAL A 69 -5.35 3.68 19.56
N PHE A 70 -4.02 3.67 19.67
CA PHE A 70 -3.22 4.86 19.91
C PHE A 70 -3.02 5.60 18.57
N PRO A 71 -3.39 6.89 18.45
CA PRO A 71 -3.33 7.63 17.20
C PRO A 71 -1.92 8.14 16.90
N ALA A 72 -0.96 7.23 16.73
CA ALA A 72 0.38 7.59 16.28
C ALA A 72 0.31 8.26 14.90
N PRO A 73 1.05 9.36 14.64
CA PRO A 73 1.07 10.01 13.33
C PRO A 73 1.42 9.04 12.19
N SER A 74 2.37 8.14 12.45
CA SER A 74 2.79 7.07 11.53
C SER A 74 1.63 6.09 11.20
N TYR A 75 0.85 5.70 12.20
CA TYR A 75 -0.34 4.85 12.04
C TYR A 75 -1.46 5.59 11.30
N ALA A 76 -1.74 6.83 11.67
CA ALA A 76 -2.80 7.65 11.08
C ALA A 76 -2.57 7.89 9.58
N ALA A 77 -1.33 8.15 9.15
CA ALA A 77 -0.98 8.31 7.75
C ALA A 77 -1.24 7.04 6.93
N VAL A 78 -0.85 5.87 7.45
CA VAL A 78 -1.09 4.57 6.81
C VAL A 78 -2.59 4.28 6.72
N ARG A 79 -3.32 4.46 7.82
CA ARG A 79 -4.77 4.28 7.87
C ARG A 79 -5.48 5.17 6.85
N ALA A 80 -5.11 6.45 6.76
CA ALA A 80 -5.67 7.38 5.79
C ALA A 80 -5.37 6.98 4.33
N ALA A 81 -4.14 6.52 4.04
CA ALA A 81 -3.77 6.04 2.72
C ALA A 81 -4.60 4.80 2.30
N LEU A 82 -4.81 3.85 3.21
CA LEU A 82 -5.62 2.67 2.96
C LEU A 82 -7.11 3.01 2.80
N MET A 83 -7.67 3.83 3.68
CA MET A 83 -9.07 4.29 3.56
C MET A 83 -9.32 4.99 2.23
N ARG A 84 -8.39 5.86 1.82
CA ARG A 84 -8.46 6.53 0.52
C ARG A 84 -8.35 5.55 -0.64
N GLY A 85 -7.41 4.60 -0.59
CA GLY A 85 -7.28 3.56 -1.61
C GLY A 85 -8.54 2.70 -1.77
N ILE A 86 -9.19 2.35 -0.65
CA ILE A 86 -10.46 1.62 -0.63
C ILE A 86 -11.59 2.46 -1.23
N THR A 87 -11.65 3.74 -0.87
CA THR A 87 -12.69 4.67 -1.35
C THR A 87 -12.54 4.95 -2.85
N GLU A 88 -11.31 5.14 -3.32
CA GLU A 88 -10.95 5.39 -4.72
C GLU A 88 -10.95 4.12 -5.58
N ARG A 89 -11.20 2.95 -4.98
CA ARG A 89 -11.27 1.66 -5.66
C ARG A 89 -9.98 1.28 -6.40
N ARG A 90 -8.82 1.46 -5.76
CA ARG A 90 -7.50 1.22 -6.36
C ARG A 90 -7.13 -0.26 -6.57
N GLY A 91 -8.07 -1.18 -6.37
CA GLY A 91 -7.91 -2.60 -6.66
C GLY A 91 -7.07 -3.33 -5.63
N LEU A 92 -5.78 -3.51 -5.89
CA LEU A 92 -4.84 -4.15 -4.96
C LEU A 92 -4.19 -3.12 -4.04
N LEU A 93 -4.29 -3.36 -2.74
CA LEU A 93 -3.62 -2.60 -1.70
C LEU A 93 -2.72 -3.55 -0.90
N CYS A 94 -1.59 -3.03 -0.43
CA CYS A 94 -0.65 -3.79 0.37
C CYS A 94 -0.23 -3.00 1.62
N LEU A 95 -0.30 -3.67 2.77
CA LEU A 95 0.15 -3.19 4.07
C LEU A 95 1.28 -4.08 4.59
N LEU A 96 2.49 -3.55 4.58
CA LEU A 96 3.67 -4.24 5.07
C LEU A 96 4.03 -3.76 6.48
N GLY A 97 4.59 -4.64 7.31
CA GLY A 97 5.13 -4.23 8.60
C GLY A 97 5.66 -5.41 9.41
N GLU A 98 6.51 -5.10 10.40
CA GLU A 98 7.06 -6.12 11.29
C GLU A 98 5.98 -6.80 12.15
N PRO A 99 6.26 -8.00 12.71
CA PRO A 99 5.36 -8.63 13.67
C PRO A 99 5.08 -7.71 14.87
N GLY A 100 3.80 -7.52 15.18
CA GLY A 100 3.38 -6.73 16.34
C GLY A 100 3.34 -5.20 16.13
N THR A 101 3.46 -4.70 14.90
CA THR A 101 3.27 -3.27 14.57
C THR A 101 1.81 -2.80 14.56
N GLY A 102 0.85 -3.73 14.55
CA GLY A 102 -0.58 -3.39 14.57
C GLY A 102 -1.31 -3.58 13.23
N LYS A 103 -0.76 -4.34 12.29
CA LYS A 103 -1.42 -4.69 11.01
C LYS A 103 -2.81 -5.29 11.19
N THR A 104 -2.91 -6.37 11.97
CA THR A 104 -4.19 -7.02 12.32
C THR A 104 -5.16 -6.07 13.02
N LEU A 105 -4.65 -5.18 13.88
CA LEU A 105 -5.47 -4.19 14.56
C LEU A 105 -6.08 -3.21 13.56
N LEU A 106 -5.29 -2.73 12.59
CA LEU A 106 -5.77 -1.87 11.51
C LEU A 106 -6.81 -2.58 10.64
N LEU A 107 -6.58 -3.85 10.27
CA LEU A 107 -7.57 -4.61 9.50
C LEU A 107 -8.89 -4.78 10.27
N ARG A 108 -8.83 -4.98 11.59
CA ARG A 108 -10.02 -5.05 12.45
C ARG A 108 -10.75 -3.71 12.55
N GLU A 109 -10.02 -2.59 12.66
CA GLU A 109 -10.64 -1.26 12.58
C GLU A 109 -11.40 -1.07 11.25
N LEU A 110 -10.80 -1.49 10.12
CA LEU A 110 -11.44 -1.42 8.80
C LEU A 110 -12.65 -2.36 8.66
N LEU A 111 -12.62 -3.51 9.36
CA LEU A 111 -13.74 -4.44 9.39
C LEU A 111 -14.92 -3.90 10.22
N GLU A 112 -14.65 -3.26 11.36
CA GLU A 112 -15.68 -2.71 12.26
C GLU A 112 -16.26 -1.37 11.77
N ALA A 113 -15.42 -0.54 11.14
CA ALA A 113 -15.81 0.78 10.64
C ALA A 113 -15.33 0.99 9.19
N PRO A 114 -15.86 0.22 8.22
CA PRO A 114 -15.52 0.39 6.81
C PRO A 114 -16.04 1.72 6.24
N PRO A 115 -15.48 2.21 5.12
CA PRO A 115 -16.07 3.34 4.40
C PRO A 115 -17.54 3.08 4.00
N PRO A 116 -18.37 4.12 3.86
CA PRO A 116 -19.75 3.97 3.40
C PRO A 116 -19.83 3.23 2.06
N GLY A 117 -20.76 2.29 1.94
CA GLY A 117 -20.91 1.47 0.72
C GLY A 117 -19.83 0.40 0.53
N VAL A 118 -19.00 0.12 1.54
CA VAL A 118 -18.02 -0.97 1.49
C VAL A 118 -18.49 -2.14 2.35
N ARG A 119 -18.46 -3.35 1.78
CA ARG A 119 -18.66 -4.62 2.48
C ARG A 119 -17.29 -5.27 2.74
N PRO A 120 -16.71 -5.14 3.94
CA PRO A 120 -15.45 -5.79 4.28
C PRO A 120 -15.64 -7.27 4.54
N VAL A 121 -14.71 -8.09 4.04
CA VAL A 121 -14.64 -9.53 4.25
C VAL A 121 -13.23 -9.87 4.69
N MET A 122 -13.06 -10.45 5.89
CA MET A 122 -11.73 -10.76 6.44
C MET A 122 -11.39 -12.24 6.32
N LEU A 123 -10.29 -12.54 5.63
CA LEU A 123 -9.69 -13.87 5.56
C LEU A 123 -8.66 -14.03 6.68
N LEU A 124 -9.02 -14.82 7.70
CA LEU A 124 -8.18 -15.09 8.86
C LEU A 124 -7.19 -16.25 8.66
N LYS A 125 -7.44 -17.10 7.66
CA LYS A 125 -6.62 -18.29 7.35
C LYS A 125 -6.18 -18.21 5.89
N PRO A 126 -5.05 -17.54 5.61
CA PRO A 126 -4.59 -17.29 4.24
C PRO A 126 -4.00 -18.51 3.52
N ARG A 127 -3.88 -19.67 4.18
CA ARG A 127 -3.40 -20.92 3.54
C ARG A 127 -4.53 -21.59 2.76
N ILE A 128 -4.96 -20.93 1.70
CA ILE A 128 -6.14 -21.28 0.90
C ILE A 128 -5.76 -21.20 -0.59
N ASP A 129 -6.22 -22.16 -1.38
CA ASP A 129 -6.05 -22.07 -2.84
C ASP A 129 -7.02 -21.04 -3.46
N PHE A 130 -6.94 -20.84 -4.78
CA PHE A 130 -7.72 -19.80 -5.44
C PHE A 130 -9.21 -20.16 -5.54
N GLU A 131 -9.50 -21.43 -5.78
CA GLU A 131 -10.84 -22.00 -5.85
C GLU A 131 -11.55 -21.91 -4.48
N GLU A 132 -10.87 -22.33 -3.41
CA GLU A 132 -11.34 -22.22 -2.03
C GLU A 132 -11.52 -20.74 -1.62
N LEU A 133 -10.68 -19.82 -2.10
CA LEU A 133 -10.85 -18.39 -1.89
C LEU A 133 -12.13 -17.87 -2.54
N ILE A 134 -12.43 -18.32 -3.76
CA ILE A 134 -13.68 -18.00 -4.46
C ILE A 134 -14.88 -18.51 -3.67
N GLU A 135 -14.86 -19.76 -3.23
CA GLU A 135 -15.92 -20.35 -2.41
C GLU A 135 -16.08 -19.64 -1.07
N PHE A 136 -14.96 -19.20 -0.46
CA PHE A 136 -14.99 -18.37 0.73
C PHE A 136 -15.71 -17.06 0.47
N LEU A 137 -15.36 -16.32 -0.59
CA LEU A 137 -16.03 -15.07 -0.94
C LEU A 137 -17.52 -15.28 -1.23
N LEU A 138 -17.90 -16.30 -2.00
CA LEU A 138 -19.29 -16.64 -2.28
C LEU A 138 -20.10 -16.92 -1.00
N ARG A 139 -19.54 -17.66 -0.05
CA ARG A 139 -20.15 -17.87 1.27
C ARG A 139 -20.33 -16.56 2.04
N GLN A 140 -19.35 -15.66 1.97
CA GLN A 140 -19.41 -14.35 2.63
C GLN A 140 -20.38 -13.38 1.95
N LEU A 141 -20.76 -13.65 0.70
CA LEU A 141 -21.79 -12.95 -0.07
C LEU A 141 -23.16 -13.67 -0.03
N ASP A 142 -23.35 -14.60 0.92
CA ASP A 142 -24.60 -15.32 1.14
C ASP A 142 -25.02 -16.26 -0.02
N ARG A 143 -24.05 -16.74 -0.82
CA ARG A 143 -24.25 -17.65 -1.97
C ARG A 143 -23.41 -18.95 -1.83
N PRO A 144 -23.56 -19.71 -0.73
CA PRO A 144 -22.69 -20.85 -0.39
C PRO A 144 -22.80 -22.07 -1.32
N ALA A 145 -23.87 -22.16 -2.11
CA ALA A 145 -24.13 -23.29 -3.02
C ALA A 145 -23.56 -23.06 -4.43
N GLU A 146 -23.14 -21.83 -4.74
CA GLU A 146 -22.53 -21.49 -6.01
C GLU A 146 -21.01 -21.70 -5.92
N THR A 147 -20.38 -22.01 -7.05
CA THR A 147 -18.93 -22.23 -7.13
C THR A 147 -18.35 -21.60 -8.40
N GLY A 148 -17.05 -21.36 -8.37
CA GLY A 148 -16.30 -20.87 -9.51
C GLY A 148 -16.38 -19.36 -9.74
N LEU A 149 -15.43 -18.88 -10.54
CA LEU A 149 -15.19 -17.44 -10.73
C LEU A 149 -16.39 -16.74 -11.38
N ALA A 150 -17.12 -17.39 -12.29
CA ALA A 150 -18.29 -16.81 -12.96
C ALA A 150 -19.43 -16.49 -11.97
N ALA A 151 -19.69 -17.38 -11.02
CA ALA A 151 -20.67 -17.14 -9.96
C ALA A 151 -20.25 -15.98 -9.07
N LEU A 152 -18.98 -15.95 -8.66
CA LEU A 152 -18.44 -14.85 -7.86
C LEU A 152 -18.58 -13.51 -8.58
N ARG A 153 -18.22 -13.44 -9.87
CA ARG A 153 -18.39 -12.23 -10.68
C ARG A 153 -19.85 -11.77 -10.72
N THR A 154 -20.80 -12.70 -10.83
CA THR A 154 -22.24 -12.41 -10.79
C THR A 154 -22.67 -11.87 -9.42
N ALA A 155 -22.15 -12.44 -8.33
CA ALA A 155 -22.41 -11.97 -6.97
C ALA A 155 -21.87 -10.56 -6.73
N LEU A 156 -20.66 -10.27 -7.21
CA LEU A 156 -20.03 -8.96 -7.11
C LEU A 156 -20.79 -7.91 -7.92
N ALA A 157 -21.29 -8.28 -9.10
CA ALA A 157 -22.11 -7.38 -9.91
C ALA A 157 -23.39 -6.97 -9.17
N ALA A 158 -24.06 -7.93 -8.51
CA ALA A 158 -25.25 -7.66 -7.71
C ALA A 158 -24.95 -6.72 -6.51
N GLU A 159 -23.79 -6.86 -5.86
CA GLU A 159 -23.34 -5.93 -4.81
C GLU A 159 -23.12 -4.53 -5.39
N ALA A 160 -22.45 -4.43 -6.54
CA ALA A 160 -22.19 -3.17 -7.22
C ALA A 160 -23.47 -2.45 -7.66
N ASP A 161 -24.45 -3.19 -8.18
CA ASP A 161 -25.78 -2.69 -8.55
C ASP A 161 -26.55 -2.19 -7.32
N ALA A 162 -26.32 -2.80 -6.16
CA ALA A 162 -26.84 -2.34 -4.88
C ALA A 162 -26.02 -1.19 -4.26
N GLY A 163 -25.09 -0.60 -5.01
CA GLY A 163 -24.24 0.51 -4.58
C GLY A 163 -23.14 0.14 -3.58
N ARG A 164 -22.87 -1.16 -3.40
CA ARG A 164 -21.85 -1.67 -2.48
C ARG A 164 -20.61 -2.14 -3.23
N SER A 165 -19.45 -2.06 -2.59
CA SER A 165 -18.19 -2.63 -3.09
C SER A 165 -17.61 -3.57 -2.05
N VAL A 166 -17.10 -4.72 -2.49
CA VAL A 166 -16.52 -5.73 -1.59
C VAL A 166 -15.02 -5.46 -1.44
N VAL A 167 -14.53 -5.47 -0.20
CA VAL A 167 -13.08 -5.46 0.08
C VAL A 167 -12.69 -6.73 0.84
N LEU A 168 -11.78 -7.50 0.26
CA LEU A 168 -11.17 -8.67 0.87
C LEU A 168 -9.95 -8.21 1.68
N LEU A 169 -10.00 -8.38 2.99
CA LEU A 169 -8.91 -8.12 3.92
C LEU A 169 -8.19 -9.45 4.19
N VAL A 170 -6.93 -9.56 3.79
CA VAL A 170 -6.11 -10.76 4.04
C VAL A 170 -5.05 -10.42 5.08
N ASP A 171 -5.11 -11.07 6.23
CA ASP A 171 -4.03 -10.99 7.23
C ASP A 171 -3.02 -12.12 7.01
N GLU A 172 -1.77 -11.91 7.41
CA GLU A 172 -0.65 -12.84 7.18
C GLU A 172 -0.54 -13.28 5.70
N ALA A 173 -0.73 -12.35 4.77
CA ALA A 173 -0.81 -12.64 3.34
C ALA A 173 0.46 -13.28 2.76
N GLU A 174 1.61 -13.22 3.46
CA GLU A 174 2.80 -14.01 3.13
C GLU A 174 2.58 -15.54 3.14
N ALA A 175 1.51 -16.01 3.79
CA ALA A 175 1.16 -17.42 3.86
C ALA A 175 0.21 -17.87 2.73
N LEU A 176 -0.20 -16.97 1.84
CA LEU A 176 -0.93 -17.34 0.62
C LEU A 176 -0.02 -18.20 -0.29
N PRO A 177 -0.54 -19.29 -0.88
CA PRO A 177 0.15 -20.01 -1.93
C PRO A 177 0.51 -19.09 -3.11
N SER A 178 1.65 -19.33 -3.76
CA SER A 178 2.12 -18.53 -4.90
C SER A 178 1.12 -18.53 -6.07
N GLY A 179 0.46 -19.66 -6.32
CA GLY A 179 -0.60 -19.77 -7.31
C GLY A 179 -1.78 -18.85 -6.99
N THR A 180 -2.24 -18.84 -5.74
CA THR A 180 -3.31 -17.94 -5.27
C THR A 180 -2.92 -16.47 -5.41
N LEU A 181 -1.69 -16.10 -5.01
CA LEU A 181 -1.19 -14.73 -5.18
C LEU A 181 -1.24 -14.30 -6.65
N ALA A 182 -0.66 -15.10 -7.55
CA ALA A 182 -0.62 -14.81 -8.98
C ALA A 182 -2.01 -14.66 -9.62
N ALA A 183 -3.02 -15.36 -9.09
CA ALA A 183 -4.41 -15.30 -9.54
C ALA A 183 -5.23 -14.15 -8.94
N LEU A 184 -4.77 -13.46 -7.88
CA LEU A 184 -5.49 -12.33 -7.27
C LEU A 184 -5.93 -11.23 -8.26
N PRO A 185 -5.16 -10.86 -9.30
CA PRO A 185 -5.61 -9.89 -10.29
C PRO A 185 -6.91 -10.28 -11.00
N GLU A 186 -7.22 -11.58 -11.12
CA GLU A 186 -8.46 -12.05 -11.75
C GLU A 186 -9.73 -11.66 -10.96
N LEU A 187 -9.59 -11.39 -9.66
CA LEU A 187 -10.65 -10.88 -8.79
C LEU A 187 -10.84 -9.37 -8.90
N VAL A 188 -9.76 -8.65 -9.25
CA VAL A 188 -9.69 -7.18 -9.24
C VAL A 188 -10.00 -6.57 -10.61
N LEU A 189 -9.81 -7.33 -11.69
CA LEU A 189 -10.09 -6.87 -13.05
C LEU A 189 -11.58 -6.47 -13.20
N PRO A 190 -11.87 -5.28 -13.78
CA PRO A 190 -13.25 -4.84 -14.00
C PRO A 190 -14.03 -5.84 -14.85
N LEU A 191 -15.27 -6.14 -14.45
CA LEU A 191 -16.18 -6.92 -15.28
C LEU A 191 -16.50 -6.12 -16.55
N THR A 192 -16.35 -6.76 -17.70
CA THR A 192 -16.56 -6.17 -19.03
C THR A 192 -17.95 -5.53 -19.23
N SER A 193 -18.91 -5.86 -18.36
CA SER A 193 -20.28 -5.34 -18.43
C SER A 193 -20.63 -4.27 -17.38
N SER A 194 -19.80 -4.07 -16.36
CA SER A 194 -20.00 -3.02 -15.36
C SER A 194 -18.66 -2.57 -14.78
N ALA A 195 -18.20 -1.38 -15.20
CA ALA A 195 -16.94 -0.76 -14.74
C ALA A 195 -16.89 -0.48 -13.22
N ARG A 196 -17.92 -0.87 -12.46
CA ARG A 196 -18.10 -0.62 -11.02
C ARG A 196 -17.97 -1.86 -10.13
N SER A 197 -17.86 -3.08 -10.70
CA SER A 197 -17.94 -4.34 -9.96
C SER A 197 -16.59 -5.08 -9.80
N ALA A 198 -15.59 -4.41 -9.23
CA ALA A 198 -14.32 -5.04 -8.88
C ALA A 198 -14.22 -5.30 -7.37
N VAL A 199 -13.73 -6.48 -6.98
CA VAL A 199 -13.28 -6.72 -5.60
C VAL A 199 -12.00 -5.95 -5.39
N GLN A 200 -11.89 -5.31 -4.23
CA GLN A 200 -10.63 -4.77 -3.77
C GLN A 200 -9.96 -5.78 -2.84
N VAL A 201 -8.65 -5.93 -2.91
CA VAL A 201 -7.91 -6.84 -2.03
C VAL A 201 -6.88 -6.03 -1.26
N LEU A 202 -6.99 -6.02 0.07
CA LEU A 202 -5.98 -5.48 0.97
C LEU A 202 -5.17 -6.63 1.57
N LEU A 203 -3.92 -6.74 1.14
CA LEU A 203 -2.97 -7.73 1.62
C LEU A 203 -2.15 -7.14 2.76
N ALA A 204 -2.34 -7.63 3.99
CA ALA A 204 -1.48 -7.27 5.11
C ALA A 204 -0.49 -8.40 5.40
N GLY A 205 0.79 -8.06 5.52
CA GLY A 205 1.80 -9.07 5.77
C GLY A 205 3.14 -8.54 6.26
N GLN A 206 4.07 -9.47 6.43
CA GLN A 206 5.45 -9.19 6.82
C GLN A 206 6.30 -8.80 5.60
N PRO A 207 7.52 -8.25 5.80
CA PRO A 207 8.41 -7.91 4.69
C PRO A 207 8.61 -9.00 3.62
N PRO A 208 8.66 -10.32 3.92
CA PRO A 208 8.75 -11.36 2.89
C PRO A 208 7.60 -11.35 1.86
N LEU A 209 6.44 -10.77 2.21
CA LEU A 209 5.33 -10.60 1.27
C LEU A 209 5.74 -9.74 0.07
N SER A 210 6.57 -8.70 0.22
CA SER A 210 6.99 -7.87 -0.92
C SER A 210 7.76 -8.68 -1.95
N THR A 211 8.61 -9.59 -1.50
CA THR A 211 9.35 -10.52 -2.37
C THR A 211 8.41 -11.50 -3.07
N ALA A 212 7.41 -12.04 -2.35
CA ALA A 212 6.40 -12.91 -2.95
C ALA A 212 5.56 -12.17 -4.01
N LEU A 213 5.18 -10.93 -3.76
CA LEU A 213 4.47 -10.07 -4.71
C LEU A 213 5.31 -9.74 -5.94
N ALA A 214 6.61 -9.50 -5.76
CA ALA A 214 7.55 -9.32 -6.87
C ALA A 214 7.63 -10.57 -7.75
N ALA A 215 7.80 -11.75 -7.14
CA ALA A 215 7.86 -13.02 -7.85
C ALA A 215 6.56 -13.33 -8.62
N ALA A 216 5.41 -12.90 -8.10
CA ALA A 216 4.11 -13.02 -8.76
C ALA A 216 3.83 -11.92 -9.82
N GLY A 217 4.74 -10.96 -10.04
CA GLY A 217 4.55 -9.87 -11.00
C GLY A 217 3.44 -8.88 -10.59
N LEU A 218 3.22 -8.71 -9.29
CA LEU A 218 2.10 -7.91 -8.76
C LEU A 218 2.49 -6.53 -8.28
N LEU A 219 3.78 -6.22 -8.11
CA LEU A 219 4.22 -4.92 -7.57
C LEU A 219 3.66 -3.74 -8.35
N ASP A 220 3.69 -3.80 -9.68
CA ASP A 220 3.18 -2.74 -10.56
C ASP A 220 1.65 -2.61 -10.56
N ARG A 221 0.95 -3.59 -9.99
CA ARG A 221 -0.52 -3.62 -9.89
C ARG A 221 -1.03 -3.14 -8.53
N ILE A 222 -0.14 -2.89 -7.57
CA ILE A 222 -0.49 -2.39 -6.23
C ILE A 222 -0.79 -0.90 -6.33
N GLY A 223 -2.06 -0.52 -6.20
CA GLY A 223 -2.49 0.87 -6.25
C GLY A 223 -2.18 1.67 -4.97
N VAL A 224 -1.97 0.97 -3.83
CA VAL A 224 -1.48 1.55 -2.58
C VAL A 224 -0.53 0.58 -1.90
N LEU A 225 0.73 0.98 -1.72
CA LEU A 225 1.70 0.29 -0.88
C LEU A 225 1.96 1.14 0.37
N ALA A 226 1.64 0.60 1.54
CA ALA A 226 1.83 1.28 2.81
C ALA A 226 2.68 0.44 3.77
N HIS A 227 3.52 1.12 4.56
CA HIS A 227 4.40 0.49 5.53
C HIS A 227 4.05 0.94 6.95
N LEU A 228 3.67 -0.01 7.79
CA LEU A 228 3.46 0.20 9.21
C LEU A 228 4.78 0.00 9.96
N ARG A 229 5.40 1.12 10.32
CA ARG A 229 6.69 1.17 11.00
C ARG A 229 6.52 0.99 12.51
N PRO A 230 7.54 0.47 13.22
CA PRO A 230 7.60 0.57 14.68
C PRO A 230 7.50 2.02 15.15
N LEU A 231 7.04 2.21 16.38
CA LEU A 231 6.92 3.54 17.00
C LEU A 231 8.31 4.17 17.17
N ALA A 232 8.45 5.44 16.81
CA ALA A 232 9.62 6.22 17.12
C ALA A 232 9.77 6.39 18.64
N ARG A 233 10.98 6.72 19.12
CA ARG A 233 11.27 6.82 20.56
C ARG A 233 10.33 7.80 21.30
N ASN A 234 10.01 8.93 20.67
CA ASN A 234 9.05 9.91 21.17
C ASN A 234 7.60 9.36 21.17
N GLU A 235 7.23 8.59 20.15
CA GLU A 235 5.91 7.94 20.08
C GLU A 235 5.74 6.84 21.13
N VAL A 236 6.81 6.13 21.54
CA VAL A 236 6.75 5.11 22.61
C VAL A 236 6.33 5.73 23.95
N ALA A 237 6.86 6.90 24.30
CA ALA A 237 6.48 7.60 25.52
C ALA A 237 4.99 7.96 25.51
N ALA A 238 4.53 8.56 24.42
CA ALA A 238 3.12 8.91 24.23
C ALA A 238 2.20 7.68 24.23
N TYR A 239 2.64 6.57 23.64
CA TYR A 239 1.90 5.30 23.64
C TYR A 239 1.72 4.74 25.05
N ILE A 240 2.79 4.66 25.85
CA ILE A 240 2.73 4.17 27.23
C ILE A 240 1.81 5.07 28.05
N HIS A 241 1.96 6.40 27.93
CA HIS A 241 1.11 7.35 28.62
C HIS A 241 -0.36 7.19 28.25
N TYR A 242 -0.67 7.09 26.95
CA TYR A 242 -2.03 6.90 26.45
C TYR A 242 -2.70 5.64 27.03
N GLN A 243 -1.99 4.51 27.03
CA GLN A 243 -2.51 3.26 27.56
C GLN A 243 -2.77 3.32 29.07
N LEU A 244 -1.86 3.96 29.83
CA LEU A 244 -2.00 4.16 31.27
C LEU A 244 -3.15 5.12 31.61
N ALA A 245 -3.27 6.24 30.90
CA ALA A 245 -4.33 7.22 31.11
C ALA A 245 -5.71 6.57 30.93
N ARG A 246 -5.85 5.69 29.92
CA ARG A 246 -7.10 4.98 29.65
C ARG A 246 -7.42 3.90 30.67
N ALA A 247 -6.41 3.32 31.30
CA ALA A 247 -6.58 2.47 32.48
C ALA A 247 -6.90 3.25 33.76
N GLY A 248 -6.97 4.59 33.70
CA GLY A 248 -7.31 5.45 34.83
C GLY A 248 -6.12 5.92 35.65
N ALA A 249 -4.89 5.84 35.12
CA ALA A 249 -3.71 6.39 35.79
C ALA A 249 -3.86 7.90 35.98
N ARG A 250 -3.70 8.38 37.23
CA ARG A 250 -3.76 9.80 37.60
C ARG A 250 -2.41 10.46 37.80
N ARG A 251 -1.33 9.68 37.69
CA ARG A 251 0.05 10.09 37.91
C ARG A 251 0.96 9.34 36.96
N GLU A 252 2.16 9.86 36.76
CA GLU A 252 3.18 9.15 35.99
C GLU A 252 3.66 7.91 36.76
N LEU A 253 3.45 6.74 36.14
CA LEU A 253 3.88 5.46 36.72
C LEU A 253 5.24 5.02 36.20
N PHE A 254 5.75 5.61 35.12
CA PHE A 254 7.05 5.29 34.54
C PHE A 254 7.96 6.50 34.63
N THR A 255 9.18 6.28 35.10
CA THR A 255 10.24 7.29 35.05
C THR A 255 10.71 7.51 33.61
N PRO A 256 11.25 8.70 33.25
CA PRO A 256 11.78 8.96 31.92
C PRO A 256 12.84 7.93 31.48
N GLY A 257 13.72 7.54 32.41
CA GLY A 257 14.70 6.48 32.18
C GLY A 257 14.08 5.13 31.83
N ALA A 258 13.00 4.74 32.54
CA ALA A 258 12.27 3.52 32.24
C ALA A 258 11.66 3.54 30.83
N VAL A 259 11.03 4.65 30.44
CA VAL A 259 10.46 4.83 29.10
C VAL A 259 11.53 4.72 28.02
N THR A 260 12.67 5.40 28.19
CA THR A 260 13.82 5.31 27.28
C THR A 260 14.34 3.88 27.17
N THR A 261 14.43 3.17 28.30
CA THR A 261 14.84 1.75 28.32
C THR A 261 13.84 0.86 27.59
N VAL A 262 12.52 1.08 27.77
CA VAL A 262 11.49 0.33 27.02
C VAL A 262 11.64 0.58 25.52
N ALA A 263 11.76 1.84 25.10
CA ALA A 263 11.91 2.20 23.69
C ALA A 263 13.14 1.54 23.05
N LEU A 264 14.28 1.55 23.75
CA LEU A 264 15.53 0.94 23.29
C LEU A 264 15.41 -0.59 23.13
N LEU A 265 14.90 -1.26 24.16
CA LEU A 265 14.85 -2.73 24.19
C LEU A 265 13.83 -3.30 23.21
N THR A 266 12.68 -2.64 23.07
CA THR A 266 11.57 -3.10 22.21
C THR A 266 11.69 -2.63 20.77
N ARG A 267 12.61 -1.68 20.49
CA ARG A 267 12.75 -1.00 19.19
C ARG A 267 11.44 -0.38 18.70
N GLY A 268 10.57 0.01 19.63
CA GLY A 268 9.29 0.65 19.33
C GLY A 268 8.18 -0.28 18.82
N VAL A 269 8.37 -1.60 18.81
CA VAL A 269 7.31 -2.52 18.39
C VAL A 269 6.16 -2.51 19.42
N PRO A 270 4.94 -2.03 19.09
CA PRO A 270 3.84 -1.85 20.04
C PRO A 270 3.52 -3.08 20.91
N ARG A 271 3.49 -4.27 20.31
CA ARG A 271 3.25 -5.53 21.05
C ARG A 271 4.32 -5.77 22.13
N LEU A 272 5.59 -5.52 21.79
CA LEU A 272 6.71 -5.67 22.73
C LEU A 272 6.70 -4.56 23.78
N VAL A 273 6.41 -3.31 23.38
CA VAL A 273 6.23 -2.18 24.30
C VAL A 273 5.18 -2.52 25.35
N SER A 274 4.00 -2.98 24.92
CA SER A 274 2.91 -3.42 25.81
C SER A 274 3.34 -4.53 26.76
N ALA A 275 3.94 -5.61 26.22
CA ALA A 275 4.34 -6.76 27.02
C ALA A 275 5.41 -6.41 28.08
N ILE A 276 6.40 -5.60 27.69
CA ILE A 276 7.47 -5.18 28.60
C ILE A 276 6.96 -4.16 29.62
N ALA A 277 6.11 -3.22 29.22
CA ALA A 277 5.52 -2.26 30.16
C ALA A 277 4.64 -2.98 31.20
N ASP A 278 3.80 -3.93 30.78
CA ASP A 278 2.99 -4.76 31.68
C ASP A 278 3.85 -5.55 32.67
N ALA A 279 4.85 -6.27 32.17
CA ALA A 279 5.78 -7.02 33.00
C ALA A 279 6.56 -6.09 33.96
N SER A 280 6.89 -4.87 33.55
CA SER A 280 7.59 -3.88 34.37
C SER A 280 6.71 -3.35 35.50
N LEU A 281 5.41 -3.16 35.27
CA LEU A 281 4.44 -2.84 36.33
C LEU A 281 4.38 -3.96 37.36
N LEU A 282 4.34 -5.22 36.91
CA LEU A 282 4.40 -6.37 37.82
C LEU A 282 5.72 -6.41 38.64
N MET A 283 6.85 -6.06 38.04
CA MET A 283 8.15 -6.01 38.74
C MET A 283 8.17 -4.92 39.81
N ALA A 284 7.72 -3.72 39.46
CA ALA A 284 7.62 -2.61 40.39
C ALA A 284 6.66 -2.93 41.56
N PHE A 285 5.54 -3.58 41.27
CA PHE A 285 4.60 -4.06 42.29
C PHE A 285 5.27 -5.04 43.27
N ARG A 286 6.01 -6.04 42.76
CA ARG A 286 6.74 -7.01 43.59
C ARG A 286 7.78 -6.33 44.48
N ALA A 287 8.41 -5.27 44.00
CA ALA A 287 9.35 -4.45 44.76
C ALA A 287 8.66 -3.39 45.65
N ARG A 288 7.32 -3.35 45.69
CA ARG A 288 6.52 -2.32 46.37
C ARG A 288 6.91 -0.88 45.97
N ALA A 289 7.44 -0.70 44.77
CA ALA A 289 7.90 0.59 44.28
C ALA A 289 6.74 1.45 43.78
N ARG A 290 6.76 2.75 44.11
CA ARG A 290 5.70 3.69 43.67
C ARG A 290 5.75 4.01 42.18
N ALA A 291 6.89 3.80 41.52
CA ALA A 291 7.10 4.05 40.09
C ALA A 291 7.97 2.96 39.45
N VAL A 292 7.79 2.77 38.15
CA VAL A 292 8.58 1.87 37.31
C VAL A 292 9.89 2.58 36.92
N THR A 293 11.00 1.96 37.28
CA THR A 293 12.36 2.43 37.00
C THR A 293 13.02 1.54 35.93
N GLU A 294 14.15 1.98 35.42
CA GLU A 294 14.98 1.22 34.48
C GLU A 294 15.31 -0.18 34.98
N GLN A 295 15.56 -0.32 36.28
CA GLN A 295 15.86 -1.62 36.91
C GLN A 295 14.69 -2.60 36.77
N HIS A 296 13.46 -2.12 36.98
CA HIS A 296 12.25 -2.93 36.79
C HIS A 296 12.09 -3.36 35.32
N VAL A 297 12.36 -2.45 34.38
CA VAL A 297 12.30 -2.76 32.93
C VAL A 297 13.36 -3.78 32.54
N ARG A 298 14.61 -3.62 32.99
CA ARG A 298 15.69 -4.59 32.73
C ARG A 298 15.40 -5.95 33.36
N ALA A 299 14.83 -5.98 34.56
CA ALA A 299 14.41 -7.23 35.21
C ALA A 299 13.26 -7.93 34.44
N ALA A 300 12.27 -7.17 33.99
CA ALA A 300 11.19 -7.66 33.14
C ALA A 300 11.75 -8.24 31.83
N TRP A 301 12.64 -7.50 31.16
CA TRP A 301 13.28 -7.90 29.91
C TRP A 301 14.11 -9.19 30.01
N LYS A 302 14.84 -9.38 31.12
CA LYS A 302 15.60 -10.61 31.38
C LYS A 302 14.66 -11.81 31.54
N ARG A 303 13.54 -11.66 32.25
CA ARG A 303 12.53 -12.71 32.44
C ARG A 303 11.72 -12.99 31.18
N SER A 304 11.49 -11.97 30.36
CA SER A 304 10.78 -12.08 29.08
C SER A 304 11.66 -12.58 27.93
N SER A 305 12.94 -12.92 28.17
CA SER A 305 13.80 -13.55 27.16
C SER A 305 13.20 -14.86 26.61
N LEU A 306 12.33 -15.52 27.37
CA LEU A 306 11.50 -16.65 26.92
C LEU A 306 10.41 -16.27 25.91
N LEU A 307 10.02 -14.99 25.81
CA LEU A 307 9.05 -14.48 24.83
C LEU A 307 9.71 -14.07 23.49
N ARG A 308 11.01 -14.29 23.32
CA ARG A 308 11.81 -13.84 22.16
C ARG A 308 12.06 -14.89 21.08
N ALA A 309 11.18 -15.86 20.88
CA ALA A 309 11.21 -16.68 19.66
C ALA A 309 10.73 -15.87 18.44
N THR A 310 11.36 -14.72 18.17
CA THR A 310 11.20 -13.97 16.92
C THR A 310 12.61 -13.54 16.52
N PRO A 311 13.11 -13.98 15.35
CA PRO A 311 14.43 -13.58 14.90
C PRO A 311 14.48 -12.04 14.82
N ALA A 312 15.65 -11.48 15.13
CA ALA A 312 15.90 -10.06 14.97
C ALA A 312 15.44 -9.63 13.56
N PRO A 313 14.79 -8.46 13.41
CA PRO A 313 14.53 -7.94 12.08
C PRO A 313 15.88 -7.85 11.40
N ARG A 314 16.05 -8.62 10.31
CA ARG A 314 17.11 -8.40 9.35
C ARG A 314 16.96 -6.93 9.00
N ALA A 315 17.99 -6.12 9.27
CA ALA A 315 18.02 -4.76 8.77
C ALA A 315 17.55 -4.85 7.33
N LEU A 316 16.47 -4.14 6.99
CA LEU A 316 16.15 -3.85 5.61
C LEU A 316 17.38 -3.09 5.13
N ARG A 317 18.38 -3.84 4.65
CA ARG A 317 19.32 -3.32 3.66
C ARG A 317 18.39 -2.74 2.62
N GLU A 318 18.58 -1.48 2.32
CA GLU A 318 18.09 -0.86 1.11
C GLU A 318 18.76 -1.59 -0.07
N GLU A 319 18.44 -2.88 -0.27
CA GLU A 319 18.49 -3.46 -1.59
C GLU A 319 17.35 -2.78 -2.32
N SER A 320 17.72 -1.69 -2.98
CA SER A 320 17.03 -1.14 -4.12
C SER A 320 16.86 -2.29 -5.12
N MET A 321 15.79 -3.08 -4.92
CA MET A 321 15.32 -4.05 -5.90
C MET A 321 14.68 -3.22 -6.99
N ALA A 322 15.54 -2.70 -7.87
CA ALA A 322 15.15 -2.02 -9.08
C ALA A 322 14.15 -2.93 -9.81
N LEU A 323 12.94 -2.40 -10.03
CA LEU A 323 12.03 -2.94 -11.04
C LEU A 323 12.84 -3.13 -12.33
N PRO A 324 12.81 -4.31 -12.98
CA PRO A 324 13.38 -4.41 -14.31
C PRO A 324 12.67 -3.39 -15.21
N PRO A 325 13.39 -2.65 -16.07
CA PRO A 325 12.76 -1.70 -16.97
C PRO A 325 11.73 -2.44 -17.85
N PRO A 326 10.64 -1.77 -18.27
CA PRO A 326 9.68 -2.37 -19.19
C PRO A 326 10.43 -2.80 -20.45
N THR A 327 10.48 -4.11 -20.71
CA THR A 327 11.02 -4.63 -21.96
C THR A 327 10.03 -4.33 -23.06
N SER A 328 10.30 -3.24 -23.78
CA SER A 328 9.68 -2.91 -25.06
C SER A 328 10.02 -4.02 -26.06
N ARG A 329 9.15 -5.02 -26.22
CA ARG A 329 9.18 -5.94 -27.36
C ARG A 329 8.09 -5.57 -28.35
N THR A 330 8.47 -4.74 -29.34
CA THR A 330 8.04 -4.67 -30.75
C THR A 330 8.89 -3.51 -31.31
N ARG A 331 9.80 -3.62 -32.30
CA ARG A 331 9.71 -4.28 -33.61
C ARG A 331 11.10 -4.32 -34.27
N ALA A 332 11.45 -5.49 -34.79
CA ALA A 332 12.16 -5.82 -36.03
C ALA A 332 13.12 -4.81 -36.76
N LEU A 333 14.31 -5.36 -37.08
CA LEU A 333 15.02 -5.33 -38.38
C LEU A 333 15.64 -4.01 -38.90
N HIS A 334 16.95 -3.84 -38.71
CA HIS A 334 17.87 -3.53 -39.82
C HIS A 334 19.33 -3.78 -39.40
N GLU A 335 19.92 -4.89 -39.86
CA GLU A 335 21.36 -5.07 -39.95
C GLU A 335 21.69 -5.22 -41.45
N PRO A 336 22.67 -4.46 -41.99
CA PRO A 336 22.97 -4.47 -43.41
C PRO A 336 23.81 -5.72 -43.78
N PRO A 337 23.59 -6.32 -44.96
CA PRO A 337 24.32 -7.53 -45.33
C PRO A 337 25.76 -7.21 -45.79
N ARG A 338 26.72 -7.95 -45.23
CA ARG A 338 28.08 -8.08 -45.74
C ARG A 338 28.10 -8.88 -47.05
N ALA A 339 28.88 -8.36 -47.99
CA ALA A 339 29.12 -8.91 -49.32
C ALA A 339 29.96 -10.20 -49.32
N LEU A 340 29.75 -11.04 -50.34
CA LEU A 340 30.66 -12.07 -50.89
C LEU A 340 30.23 -12.33 -52.37
N PRO A 341 31.07 -12.92 -53.22
CA PRO A 341 31.63 -12.24 -54.39
C PRO A 341 30.95 -12.57 -55.73
N THR A 342 31.23 -11.70 -56.70
CA THR A 342 30.92 -11.78 -58.13
C THR A 342 31.48 -13.01 -58.84
N ARG A 343 30.69 -13.61 -59.75
CA ARG A 343 31.22 -14.11 -61.04
C ARG A 343 30.14 -14.29 -62.12
N THR A 344 30.30 -13.49 -63.18
CA THR A 344 30.13 -13.79 -64.63
C THR A 344 28.88 -14.50 -65.14
N ALA A 345 28.15 -13.86 -66.07
CA ALA A 345 28.24 -14.15 -67.52
C ALA A 345 27.21 -13.36 -68.34
N GLY A 346 27.70 -12.57 -69.31
CA GLY A 346 27.30 -12.62 -70.73
C GLY A 346 25.91 -12.12 -71.20
N PRO A 347 25.85 -11.31 -72.27
CA PRO A 347 24.63 -10.65 -72.76
C PRO A 347 23.87 -11.51 -73.78
N ARG A 348 22.58 -11.19 -74.06
CA ARG A 348 21.97 -11.46 -75.37
C ARG A 348 20.70 -10.66 -75.65
N GLU A 349 20.55 -10.40 -76.93
CA GLU A 349 19.72 -9.43 -77.63
C GLU A 349 18.29 -9.93 -78.00
N HIS A 350 17.45 -8.94 -78.36
CA HIS A 350 16.43 -8.93 -79.43
C HIS A 350 15.04 -9.61 -79.24
N ARG A 351 14.00 -8.73 -79.28
CA ARG A 351 12.69 -8.73 -80.01
C ARG A 351 12.16 -10.04 -80.69
N PRO A 352 10.87 -10.12 -81.11
CA PRO A 352 9.59 -9.68 -80.51
C PRO A 352 8.41 -10.68 -80.70
N ALA A 353 7.24 -10.35 -80.10
CA ALA A 353 5.85 -10.58 -80.57
C ALA A 353 5.17 -11.98 -80.56
N ARG A 354 3.82 -11.87 -80.42
CA ARG A 354 2.71 -12.84 -80.56
C ARG A 354 2.49 -13.73 -79.34
N ALA A 355 1.33 -13.83 -78.67
CA ALA A 355 -0.11 -13.74 -78.94
C ALA A 355 -0.75 -15.03 -78.36
N LEU A 356 -2.00 -14.92 -77.87
CA LEU A 356 -2.89 -16.00 -77.38
C LEU A 356 -2.57 -16.51 -75.95
N ALA A 357 -3.51 -16.79 -75.05
CA ALA A 357 -4.96 -16.62 -74.99
C ALA A 357 -5.44 -16.80 -73.53
N LEU A 358 -6.54 -16.13 -73.17
CA LEU A 358 -7.63 -16.52 -72.25
C LEU A 358 -7.31 -17.36 -71.00
N SER A 359 -7.59 -16.80 -69.81
CA SER A 359 -8.81 -17.16 -69.06
C SER A 359 -8.96 -16.37 -67.74
N ALA A 360 -10.15 -15.77 -67.63
CA ALA A 360 -11.00 -15.54 -66.46
C ALA A 360 -10.37 -15.46 -65.05
N GLY A 361 -10.37 -14.25 -64.48
CA GLY A 361 -10.38 -14.05 -63.03
C GLY A 361 -9.98 -12.64 -62.63
N ALA A 362 -10.93 -11.88 -62.09
CA ALA A 362 -10.75 -10.63 -61.36
C ALA A 362 -10.59 -9.32 -62.18
N LEU A 363 -11.72 -8.77 -62.62
CA LEU A 363 -11.83 -7.34 -62.90
C LEU A 363 -13.22 -6.84 -62.46
N ALA A 364 -13.29 -6.34 -61.22
CA ALA A 364 -14.26 -5.34 -60.80
C ALA A 364 -13.82 -4.68 -59.48
N ALA A 365 -12.52 -4.39 -59.35
CA ALA A 365 -12.01 -3.40 -58.41
C ALA A 365 -11.85 -2.07 -59.16
N ALA A 366 -12.97 -1.41 -59.47
CA ALA A 366 -13.04 -0.01 -59.92
C ALA A 366 -14.49 0.39 -60.22
N LEU A 367 -15.41 0.30 -59.24
CA LEU A 367 -16.73 0.92 -59.31
C LEU A 367 -17.45 0.77 -57.96
N LEU A 368 -16.99 1.50 -56.94
CA LEU A 368 -17.75 1.79 -55.69
C LEU A 368 -17.00 2.83 -54.83
N LEU A 369 -16.59 3.95 -55.43
CA LEU A 369 -16.16 5.15 -54.70
C LEU A 369 -16.63 6.39 -55.46
N GLY A 370 -17.95 6.57 -55.51
CA GLY A 370 -18.58 7.60 -56.34
C GLY A 370 -20.00 7.95 -55.92
N ILE A 371 -20.30 7.90 -54.62
CA ILE A 371 -21.50 8.47 -53.98
C ILE A 371 -21.00 8.72 -52.54
N ILE A 372 -20.87 9.91 -51.96
CA ILE A 372 -21.82 11.01 -51.78
C ILE A 372 -20.96 12.25 -51.42
N LEU A 373 -20.93 13.29 -52.27
CA LEU A 373 -20.52 14.64 -51.88
C LEU A 373 -20.94 15.66 -52.96
N ALA A 374 -22.24 16.03 -52.96
CA ALA A 374 -22.74 17.31 -53.48
C ALA A 374 -24.26 17.50 -53.17
N ARG A 375 -24.55 18.23 -52.08
CA ARG A 375 -25.57 19.31 -51.81
C ARG A 375 -27.00 19.23 -52.42
N PRO A 376 -28.08 19.79 -51.80
CA PRO A 376 -28.14 21.08 -51.06
C PRO A 376 -29.07 21.10 -49.80
N PRO A 377 -29.29 22.26 -49.13
CA PRO A 377 -30.04 22.36 -47.86
C PRO A 377 -31.51 22.78 -48.07
N SER A 378 -32.42 22.33 -47.19
CA SER A 378 -33.72 22.99 -47.01
C SER A 378 -34.33 22.67 -45.63
N TRP A 379 -35.09 23.63 -45.14
CA TRP A 379 -35.50 23.82 -43.75
C TRP A 379 -36.72 22.97 -43.32
N GLN A 380 -36.83 22.84 -41.99
CA GLN A 380 -38.03 22.86 -41.13
C GLN A 380 -38.78 21.57 -40.69
N ARG A 381 -38.90 21.52 -39.35
CA ARG A 381 -40.03 21.12 -38.47
C ARG A 381 -40.11 19.69 -37.91
N GLY A 382 -40.00 19.61 -36.57
CA GLY A 382 -40.63 18.59 -35.72
C GLY A 382 -39.69 17.92 -34.71
N GLY A 383 -39.76 18.27 -33.42
CA GLY A 383 -39.10 17.52 -32.32
C GLY A 383 -39.74 16.13 -32.06
N PRO A 384 -39.26 15.32 -31.08
CA PRO A 384 -38.92 15.77 -29.73
C PRO A 384 -37.56 15.30 -29.16
N SER A 385 -36.96 16.19 -28.37
CA SER A 385 -36.11 15.98 -27.19
C SER A 385 -35.23 14.72 -27.12
N ALA A 386 -34.05 14.79 -27.75
CA ALA A 386 -32.91 13.94 -27.42
C ALA A 386 -31.98 14.70 -26.45
N ALA A 387 -31.59 14.02 -25.38
CA ALA A 387 -30.69 14.54 -24.35
C ALA A 387 -29.39 15.07 -24.96
N THR A 388 -28.99 16.27 -24.51
CA THR A 388 -27.74 16.94 -24.86
C THR A 388 -26.54 16.03 -24.59
N PRO A 389 -25.63 15.80 -25.55
CA PRO A 389 -24.36 15.17 -25.25
C PRO A 389 -23.57 16.11 -24.34
N ALA A 390 -23.24 15.66 -23.13
CA ALA A 390 -22.41 16.40 -22.21
C ALA A 390 -21.07 16.71 -22.89
N LEU A 391 -20.76 18.00 -23.04
CA LEU A 391 -19.46 18.48 -23.48
C LEU A 391 -18.36 17.85 -22.61
N PRO A 392 -17.21 17.45 -23.20
CA PRO A 392 -16.08 16.99 -22.42
C PRO A 392 -15.69 18.07 -21.40
N GLN A 393 -15.70 17.70 -20.12
CA GLN A 393 -15.20 18.55 -19.05
C GLN A 393 -13.74 18.90 -19.36
N PRO A 394 -13.32 20.18 -19.25
CA PRO A 394 -11.95 20.56 -19.52
C PRO A 394 -11.01 19.83 -18.54
N GLU A 395 -10.02 19.10 -19.07
CA GLU A 395 -8.85 18.72 -18.27
C GLU A 395 -8.30 19.99 -17.60
N PRO A 396 -7.88 19.95 -16.32
CA PRO A 396 -7.23 21.09 -15.70
C PRO A 396 -6.04 21.49 -16.58
N ALA A 397 -6.02 22.75 -17.00
CA ALA A 397 -5.00 23.29 -17.87
C ALA A 397 -3.62 22.93 -17.30
N ARG A 398 -2.89 22.03 -17.98
CA ARG A 398 -1.52 21.69 -17.59
C ARG A 398 -0.70 22.95 -17.76
N GLU A 399 -0.17 23.50 -16.66
CA GLU A 399 0.75 24.62 -16.73
C GLU A 399 1.89 24.25 -17.69
N PRO A 400 2.31 25.18 -18.58
CA PRO A 400 3.36 24.89 -19.55
C PRO A 400 4.64 24.49 -18.81
N LEU A 401 5.31 23.45 -19.33
CA LEU A 401 6.62 23.01 -18.81
C LEU A 401 7.60 24.20 -18.76
N PRO A 402 8.41 24.32 -17.69
CA PRO A 402 9.47 25.31 -17.66
C PRO A 402 10.46 25.06 -18.80
N SER A 403 11.06 26.12 -19.33
CA SER A 403 12.13 25.97 -20.33
C SER A 403 13.39 25.36 -19.70
N ALA A 404 14.28 24.81 -20.53
CA ALA A 404 15.56 24.29 -20.06
C ALA A 404 16.42 25.36 -19.35
N ALA A 405 16.36 26.61 -19.83
CA ALA A 405 17.04 27.74 -19.19
C ALA A 405 16.47 28.05 -17.79
N GLU A 406 15.14 28.12 -17.67
CA GLU A 406 14.49 28.33 -16.36
C GLU A 406 14.78 27.20 -15.37
N ALA A 407 14.83 25.95 -15.84
CA ALA A 407 15.18 24.82 -15.00
C ALA A 407 16.64 24.89 -14.51
N LEU A 408 17.57 25.28 -15.38
CA LEU A 408 18.98 25.49 -15.01
C LEU A 408 19.14 26.67 -14.04
N ASP A 409 18.40 27.76 -14.23
CA ASP A 409 18.43 28.93 -13.34
C ASP A 409 17.98 28.59 -11.91
N VAL A 410 16.92 27.78 -11.78
CA VAL A 410 16.44 27.30 -10.48
C VAL A 410 17.46 26.40 -9.79
N VAL A 411 18.13 25.54 -10.55
CA VAL A 411 19.18 24.65 -10.02
C VAL A 411 20.44 25.45 -9.62
N ASP A 412 20.84 26.46 -10.39
CA ASP A 412 21.94 27.35 -10.00
C ASP A 412 21.57 28.23 -8.79
N ALA A 413 20.31 28.68 -8.68
CA ALA A 413 19.81 29.36 -7.49
C ALA A 413 19.88 28.45 -6.25
N PHE A 414 19.56 27.16 -6.39
CA PHE A 414 19.68 26.17 -5.31
C PHE A 414 21.14 26.03 -4.87
N ARG A 415 22.07 25.90 -5.82
CA ARG A 415 23.52 25.85 -5.56
C ARG A 415 23.98 27.08 -4.76
N ARG A 416 23.63 28.29 -5.21
CA ARG A 416 24.01 29.54 -4.54
C ARG A 416 23.43 29.66 -3.13
N ALA A 417 22.15 29.30 -2.94
CA ALA A 417 21.52 29.29 -1.62
C ALA A 417 22.20 28.28 -0.67
N TYR A 418 22.61 27.14 -1.21
CA TYR A 418 23.36 26.13 -0.46
C TYR A 418 24.74 26.65 -0.02
N GLU A 419 25.52 27.28 -0.91
CA GLU A 419 26.82 27.89 -0.57
C GLU A 419 26.69 29.00 0.48
N ALA A 420 25.62 29.81 0.37
CA ALA A 420 25.31 30.86 1.32
C ALA A 420 24.86 30.33 2.69
N ARG A 421 24.54 29.03 2.80
CA ARG A 421 23.88 28.40 3.97
C ARG A 421 22.53 29.07 4.29
N ASP A 422 21.83 29.56 3.27
CA ASP A 422 20.53 30.21 3.41
C ASP A 422 19.41 29.17 3.28
N THR A 423 18.99 28.62 4.43
CA THR A 423 17.96 27.59 4.52
C THR A 423 16.58 28.11 4.07
N GLU A 424 16.28 29.39 4.31
CA GLU A 424 15.02 30.02 3.88
C GLU A 424 14.96 30.21 2.36
N ALA A 425 16.09 30.57 1.72
CA ALA A 425 16.19 30.59 0.26
C ALA A 425 16.05 29.19 -0.37
N LEU A 426 16.63 28.15 0.25
CA LEU A 426 16.46 26.77 -0.20
C LEU A 426 14.99 26.32 -0.12
N GLU A 427 14.28 26.65 0.96
CA GLU A 427 12.86 26.33 1.11
C GLU A 427 11.99 27.05 0.07
N ARG A 428 12.29 28.32 -0.26
CA ARG A 428 11.54 29.10 -1.28
C ARG A 428 11.66 28.53 -2.69
N LEU A 429 12.78 27.89 -3.03
CA LEU A 429 13.01 27.27 -4.35
C LEU A 429 12.25 25.95 -4.53
N LEU A 430 11.72 25.39 -3.45
CA LEU A 430 10.98 24.13 -3.45
C LEU A 430 9.48 24.38 -3.55
N ALA A 431 8.78 23.47 -4.21
CA ALA A 431 7.33 23.40 -4.07
C ALA A 431 6.98 23.03 -2.60
N VAL A 432 5.83 23.50 -2.11
CA VAL A 432 5.40 23.30 -0.70
C VAL A 432 5.40 21.82 -0.30
N ASP A 433 5.02 20.93 -1.21
CA ASP A 433 5.03 19.47 -1.01
C ASP A 433 6.43 18.84 -1.03
N ALA A 434 7.41 19.53 -1.60
CA ALA A 434 8.81 19.11 -1.72
C ALA A 434 9.68 19.66 -0.57
N ALA A 435 9.35 20.82 0.00
CA ALA A 435 10.06 21.41 1.14
C ALA A 435 10.13 20.47 2.36
N ALA A 436 9.00 19.81 2.69
CA ALA A 436 8.94 18.80 3.76
C ALA A 436 9.84 17.57 3.51
N ARG A 437 10.30 17.36 2.26
CA ARG A 437 11.17 16.25 1.84
C ARG A 437 12.62 16.66 1.70
N LEU A 438 12.96 17.95 1.61
CA LEU A 438 14.33 18.42 1.43
C LEU A 438 15.25 17.88 2.52
N ALA A 439 14.81 17.96 3.77
CA ALA A 439 15.58 17.48 4.92
C ALA A 439 15.70 15.94 5.00
N ALA A 440 14.98 15.21 4.14
CA ALA A 440 15.05 13.75 4.01
C ALA A 440 15.89 13.31 2.81
N VAL A 441 15.88 14.06 1.71
CA VAL A 441 16.67 13.75 0.50
C VAL A 441 18.03 14.46 0.51
N ALA A 442 18.17 15.51 1.32
CA ALA A 442 19.40 16.22 1.53
C ALA A 442 19.76 16.34 3.02
N PRO A 443 20.23 15.25 3.66
CA PRO A 443 20.50 15.24 5.09
C PRO A 443 21.62 16.20 5.52
N ASP A 444 22.58 16.51 4.64
CA ASP A 444 23.59 17.58 4.77
C ASP A 444 22.98 18.98 4.88
N VAL A 445 21.79 19.24 4.32
CA VAL A 445 21.10 20.54 4.49
C VAL A 445 20.83 20.81 5.98
N ARG A 446 20.54 19.77 6.79
CA ARG A 446 20.38 19.91 8.25
C ARG A 446 21.69 20.22 8.97
N ALA A 447 22.82 19.91 8.34
CA ALA A 447 24.14 20.16 8.89
C ALA A 447 24.70 21.53 8.48
N LEU A 448 24.05 22.27 7.55
CA LEU A 448 24.54 23.57 7.06
C LEU A 448 24.81 24.58 8.19
N ASP A 449 23.96 24.62 9.23
CA ASP A 449 24.13 25.50 10.40
C ASP A 449 25.38 25.16 11.24
N ARG A 450 25.96 23.96 11.04
CA ARG A 450 27.16 23.46 11.73
C ARG A 450 28.42 23.52 10.86
N LEU A 451 28.33 24.10 9.66
CA LEU A 451 29.45 24.24 8.74
C LEU A 451 29.98 25.68 8.79
N ALA A 452 31.28 25.82 9.07
CA ALA A 452 31.99 27.09 9.06
C ALA A 452 32.18 27.62 7.61
N GLU A 453 32.50 26.73 6.68
CA GLU A 453 32.71 27.03 5.26
C GLU A 453 32.10 25.94 4.37
N VAL A 454 31.49 26.33 3.25
CA VAL A 454 30.91 25.40 2.26
C VAL A 454 31.17 25.94 0.85
N ALA A 455 31.67 25.10 -0.04
CA ALA A 455 31.80 25.39 -1.47
C ALA A 455 31.09 24.30 -2.27
N TYR A 456 30.15 24.68 -3.13
CA TYR A 456 29.36 23.77 -3.96
C TYR A 456 29.70 24.00 -5.42
N VAL A 457 30.43 23.03 -6.00
CA VAL A 457 30.72 23.00 -7.42
C VAL A 457 29.77 22.04 -8.12
N GLN A 458 29.10 22.53 -9.16
CA GLN A 458 28.26 21.73 -10.04
C GLN A 458 28.77 21.86 -11.48
N PRO A 459 29.48 20.85 -12.02
CA PRO A 459 29.86 20.82 -13.42
C PRO A 459 28.64 20.75 -14.35
N ALA A 460 28.91 20.73 -15.67
CA ALA A 460 27.90 20.73 -16.73
C ALA A 460 26.69 19.84 -16.42
N ALA A 461 25.50 20.41 -16.56
CA ALA A 461 24.23 19.77 -16.28
C ALA A 461 23.55 19.32 -17.58
N GLU A 462 22.99 18.12 -17.58
CA GLU A 462 22.15 17.58 -18.64
C GLU A 462 20.68 17.91 -18.33
N VAL A 463 19.93 18.37 -19.33
CA VAL A 463 18.52 18.75 -19.16
C VAL A 463 17.66 17.93 -20.11
N GLU A 464 16.74 17.14 -19.54
CA GLU A 464 15.81 16.31 -20.31
C GLU A 464 14.36 16.59 -19.89
N PRO A 465 13.44 16.87 -20.83
CA PRO A 465 12.02 16.97 -20.52
C PRO A 465 11.45 15.57 -20.25
N ARG A 466 10.86 15.35 -19.06
CA ARG A 466 10.32 14.04 -18.66
C ARG A 466 8.93 14.18 -18.04
N GLY A 467 7.91 13.92 -18.85
CA GLY A 467 6.51 13.97 -18.40
C GLY A 467 6.08 15.41 -18.03
N PRO A 468 5.53 15.66 -16.83
CA PRO A 468 5.07 16.98 -16.41
C PRO A 468 6.17 17.88 -15.79
N ALA A 469 7.43 17.45 -15.80
CA ALA A 469 8.57 18.20 -15.26
C ALA A 469 9.78 18.15 -16.19
N VAL A 470 10.70 19.09 -16.00
CA VAL A 470 12.05 19.06 -16.60
C VAL A 470 13.00 18.44 -15.59
N GLU A 471 13.71 17.39 -16.00
CA GLU A 471 14.78 16.79 -15.21
C GLU A 471 16.10 17.47 -15.54
N VAL A 472 16.77 18.01 -14.52
CA VAL A 472 18.15 18.48 -14.60
C VAL A 472 18.99 17.46 -13.86
N ARG A 473 20.02 16.93 -14.51
CA ARG A 473 20.96 15.98 -13.92
C ARG A 473 22.36 16.57 -13.96
N ALA A 474 23.03 16.65 -12.80
CA ALA A 474 24.39 17.16 -12.76
C ALA A 474 25.22 16.43 -11.69
N PRO A 475 26.49 16.13 -11.98
CA PRO A 475 27.44 15.78 -10.91
C PRO A 475 27.61 16.99 -9.98
N PHE A 476 28.00 16.75 -8.73
CA PHE A 476 28.34 17.80 -7.79
C PHE A 476 29.51 17.41 -6.89
N VAL A 477 30.21 18.43 -6.41
CA VAL A 477 31.24 18.33 -5.38
C VAL A 477 31.00 19.42 -4.35
N ILE A 478 30.71 19.02 -3.11
CA ILE A 478 30.58 19.93 -1.97
C ILE A 478 31.78 19.74 -1.08
N ARG A 479 32.59 20.79 -0.91
CA ARG A 479 33.65 20.84 0.08
C ARG A 479 33.16 21.62 1.27
N TYR A 480 33.42 21.13 2.47
CA TYR A 480 32.99 21.80 3.68
C TYR A 480 34.08 21.78 4.75
N ARG A 481 33.98 22.74 5.67
CA ARG A 481 34.68 22.78 6.95
C ARG A 481 33.65 22.91 8.06
N ASP A 482 33.67 22.05 9.06
CA ASP A 482 32.78 22.16 10.22
C ASP A 482 33.27 23.23 11.22
N LEU A 483 32.47 23.52 12.26
CA LEU A 483 32.83 24.46 13.32
C LEU A 483 34.03 24.01 14.18
N GLU A 484 34.40 22.73 14.13
CA GLU A 484 35.53 22.14 14.86
C GLU A 484 36.83 22.16 14.03
N GLY A 485 36.76 22.60 12.77
CA GLY A 485 37.89 22.75 11.85
C GLY A 485 38.13 21.53 10.95
N HIS A 486 37.32 20.47 11.02
CA HIS A 486 37.46 19.31 10.15
C HIS A 486 36.95 19.62 8.75
N THR A 487 37.72 19.20 7.75
CA THR A 487 37.35 19.33 6.34
C THR A 487 36.82 18.02 5.78
N GLY A 488 35.76 18.10 4.98
CA GLY A 488 35.20 16.96 4.27
C GLY A 488 34.81 17.31 2.83
N GLU A 489 34.60 16.27 2.03
CA GLU A 489 34.18 16.40 0.64
C GLU A 489 33.08 15.39 0.34
N LEU A 490 31.95 15.88 -0.17
CA LEU A 490 30.82 15.10 -0.66
C LEU A 490 30.84 15.16 -2.19
N ARG A 491 30.87 14.00 -2.83
CA ARG A 491 30.76 13.90 -4.28
C ARG A 491 29.54 13.08 -4.63
N GLY A 492 28.87 13.40 -5.72
CA GLY A 492 27.71 12.63 -6.14
C GLY A 492 27.11 13.13 -7.44
N THR A 493 25.97 12.54 -7.80
CA THR A 493 25.12 13.04 -8.87
C THR A 493 23.78 13.42 -8.28
N ALA A 494 23.27 14.59 -8.64
CA ALA A 494 21.98 15.08 -8.23
C ALA A 494 21.05 15.17 -9.44
N VAL A 495 19.79 14.83 -9.22
CA VAL A 495 18.70 14.91 -10.19
C VAL A 495 17.62 15.81 -9.60
N TRP A 496 17.38 16.95 -10.24
CA TRP A 496 16.32 17.89 -9.90
C TRP A 496 15.16 17.71 -10.87
N GLN A 497 13.95 17.58 -10.34
CA GLN A 497 12.72 17.67 -11.10
C GLN A 497 12.15 19.07 -10.91
N VAL A 498 12.12 19.87 -11.97
CA VAL A 498 11.61 21.24 -11.97
C VAL A 498 10.30 21.29 -12.74
N ALA A 499 9.25 21.80 -12.11
CA ALA A 499 7.95 22.02 -12.75
C ALA A 499 7.44 23.42 -12.43
N ARG A 500 6.53 23.95 -13.26
CA ARG A 500 5.80 25.15 -12.89
C ARG A 500 4.80 24.83 -11.77
N ARG A 501 4.83 25.68 -10.75
CA ARG A 501 3.87 25.70 -9.64
C ARG A 501 3.57 27.15 -9.32
N ASP A 502 2.29 27.50 -9.36
CA ASP A 502 1.80 28.84 -9.10
C ASP A 502 2.47 29.88 -10.01
N GLY A 503 2.69 29.51 -11.29
CA GLY A 503 3.31 30.37 -12.31
C GLY A 503 4.84 30.46 -12.28
N ALA A 504 5.53 29.92 -11.26
CA ALA A 504 7.00 29.94 -11.15
C ALA A 504 7.61 28.54 -11.31
N ALA A 505 8.83 28.47 -11.86
CA ALA A 505 9.59 27.22 -11.88
C ALA A 505 10.08 26.88 -10.47
N ARG A 506 9.69 25.70 -9.96
CA ARG A 506 10.05 25.22 -8.63
C ARG A 506 10.56 23.80 -8.67
N ILE A 507 11.44 23.46 -7.73
CA ILE A 507 11.92 22.10 -7.53
C ILE A 507 10.77 21.30 -6.88
N VAL A 508 10.22 20.34 -7.60
CA VAL A 508 9.15 19.43 -7.14
C VAL A 508 9.70 18.08 -6.66
N GLY A 509 10.93 17.77 -7.04
CA GLY A 509 11.66 16.59 -6.60
C GLY A 509 13.16 16.84 -6.66
N LEU A 510 13.88 16.30 -5.68
CA LEU A 510 15.34 16.25 -5.66
C LEU A 510 15.71 14.82 -5.27
N ALA A 511 16.65 14.21 -5.98
CA ALA A 511 17.27 12.93 -5.63
C ALA A 511 18.78 13.07 -5.75
N ARG A 512 19.55 12.46 -4.84
CA ARG A 512 21.01 12.53 -4.85
C ARG A 512 21.61 11.16 -4.60
N GLU A 513 22.60 10.80 -5.39
CA GLU A 513 23.37 9.56 -5.27
C GLU A 513 24.80 9.93 -4.89
N LEU A 514 25.24 9.55 -3.69
CA LEU A 514 26.57 9.87 -3.17
C LEU A 514 27.61 8.86 -3.68
N ALA A 515 28.79 9.36 -4.05
CA ALA A 515 29.91 8.53 -4.43
C ALA A 515 30.50 7.80 -3.20
N PRO A 516 31.01 6.56 -3.36
CA PRO A 516 31.61 5.81 -2.27
C PRO A 516 32.75 6.58 -1.60
N GLY A 517 32.74 6.66 -0.26
CA GLY A 517 33.74 7.41 0.52
C GLY A 517 33.39 8.88 0.78
N SER A 518 32.26 9.37 0.26
CA SER A 518 31.68 10.66 0.67
C SER A 518 31.11 10.53 2.08
N ALA A 519 31.69 11.23 3.05
CA ALA A 519 31.25 11.19 4.44
C ALA A 519 30.51 12.48 4.79
N LEU A 520 29.33 12.35 5.40
CA LEU A 520 28.62 13.46 6.03
C LEU A 520 29.27 13.78 7.39
N PRO A 521 29.11 15.01 7.91
CA PRO A 521 29.64 15.39 9.23
C PRO A 521 29.24 14.44 10.37
N ASP A 522 28.07 13.80 10.30
CA ASP A 522 27.54 12.89 11.33
C ASP A 522 27.93 11.41 11.14
N ASP A 523 28.62 11.04 10.05
CA ASP A 523 28.88 9.62 9.70
C ASP A 523 30.24 9.10 10.22
N ARG A 524 30.92 9.90 11.06
CA ARG A 524 32.17 9.54 11.76
C ARG A 524 31.94 9.43 13.26
N SER A 525 31.11 8.47 13.67
CA SER A 525 31.02 8.02 15.07
C SER A 525 30.99 6.51 15.16
#